data_AF-A0A350QBS0-F1
#
_entry.id   AF-A0A350QBS0-F1
#
_cell.length_a   1.000
_cell.length_b   1.000
_cell.length_c   1.000
_cell.angle_alpha   90.00
_cell.angle_beta   90.00
_cell.angle_gamma   90.00
#
_symmetry.space_group_name_H-M   'P 1'
#
loop_
_entity.id
_entity.type
_entity.pdbx_description
1 polymer ?
#
loop_
_entity_poly.entity_id
_entity_poly.type
_entity_poly.pdbx_seq_one_letter_code
_entity_poly.pdbx_strand_id
1 'polypeptide(L)'
;MHPDVSGTLDAVGILLAAGPRPTIVQEPAMTITSRNTLKSVGVFALVLGGCLYGNPGAAQQVAGSDLPVDFAREVRPILSQNCFTCHGPADDRRRRGLRLDTPEGFFADRPEFGGAVIVPGNAEESPLYQRITAEVEQDRMPFNREALTDEEIETIRRWIDQGAERNSHWAFLAPQRPALPPVASRDWV
;
A
#
# COMPACT_ATOMS: atom_id res chain seq x y z
N MET A 1 6.41 -42.08 34.04
CA MET A 1 6.11 -43.00 32.92
C MET A 1 6.23 -42.21 31.62
N HIS A 2 7.30 -42.43 30.86
CA HIS A 2 7.46 -41.95 29.49
C HIS A 2 7.38 -43.15 28.56
N PRO A 3 6.51 -43.18 27.53
CA PRO A 3 6.63 -44.16 26.48
C PRO A 3 7.64 -43.67 25.42
N ASP A 4 8.61 -44.54 25.20
CA ASP A 4 9.59 -44.57 24.12
C ASP A 4 8.86 -44.84 22.78
N VAL A 5 9.14 -44.04 21.76
CA VAL A 5 8.64 -44.21 20.38
C VAL A 5 9.81 -44.12 19.42
N SER A 6 10.56 -45.23 19.35
CA SER A 6 11.51 -45.50 18.27
C SER A 6 10.76 -46.22 17.14
N GLY A 7 10.27 -45.43 16.18
CA GLY A 7 9.58 -45.89 14.98
C GLY A 7 10.44 -45.66 13.75
N THR A 8 10.78 -46.76 13.09
CA THR A 8 11.56 -46.87 11.84
C THR A 8 10.93 -46.06 10.70
N LEU A 9 11.67 -45.09 10.15
CA LEU A 9 11.30 -44.39 8.91
C LEU A 9 11.85 -45.16 7.71
N ASP A 10 10.96 -45.90 7.04
CA ASP A 10 11.21 -46.47 5.72
C ASP A 10 11.26 -45.35 4.67
N ALA A 11 12.36 -45.33 3.92
CA ALA A 11 12.58 -44.45 2.79
C ALA A 11 11.70 -44.87 1.60
N VAL A 12 10.64 -44.10 1.33
CA VAL A 12 9.91 -44.18 0.06
C VAL A 12 10.23 -42.93 -0.74
N GLY A 13 11.15 -43.10 -1.70
CA GLY A 13 11.47 -42.12 -2.72
C GLY A 13 10.28 -41.93 -3.65
N ILE A 14 9.74 -40.71 -3.68
CA ILE A 14 8.73 -40.29 -4.66
C ILE A 14 9.41 -39.41 -5.69
N LEU A 15 9.65 -40.02 -6.84
CA LEU A 15 10.07 -39.44 -8.10
C LEU A 15 8.86 -38.66 -8.69
N LEU A 16 8.82 -37.33 -8.55
CA LEU A 16 7.85 -36.50 -9.27
C LEU A 16 8.51 -35.86 -10.50
N ALA A 17 7.95 -36.21 -11.65
CA ALA A 17 8.36 -35.84 -12.98
C ALA A 17 8.19 -34.34 -13.28
N ALA A 18 9.16 -33.75 -13.96
CA ALA A 18 9.09 -32.42 -14.54
C ALA A 18 8.14 -32.44 -15.75
N GLY A 19 6.99 -31.78 -15.62
CA GLY A 19 6.07 -31.52 -16.73
C GLY A 19 6.66 -30.50 -17.74
N PRO A 20 6.18 -30.50 -19.00
CA PRO A 20 6.67 -29.58 -20.03
C PRO A 20 6.31 -28.13 -19.69
N ARG A 21 7.28 -27.23 -19.89
CA ARG A 21 7.16 -25.78 -19.66
C ARG A 21 6.12 -25.17 -20.61
N PRO A 22 5.23 -24.28 -20.13
CA PRO A 22 4.30 -23.57 -21.01
C PRO A 22 5.06 -22.60 -21.93
N THR A 23 4.78 -22.68 -23.22
CA THR A 23 5.29 -21.77 -24.25
C THR A 23 4.60 -20.42 -24.10
N ILE A 24 5.33 -19.38 -23.69
CA ILE A 24 4.85 -18.00 -23.70
C ILE A 24 4.74 -17.56 -25.17
N VAL A 25 3.50 -17.37 -25.63
CA VAL A 25 3.22 -16.69 -26.90
C VAL A 25 3.40 -15.20 -26.66
N GLN A 26 4.47 -14.62 -27.23
CA GLN A 26 4.70 -13.17 -27.25
C GLN A 26 3.72 -12.52 -28.22
N GLU A 27 2.81 -11.69 -27.72
CA GLU A 27 2.02 -10.80 -28.55
C GLU A 27 2.90 -9.64 -29.06
N PRO A 28 2.71 -9.16 -30.30
CA PRO A 28 3.52 -8.09 -30.86
C PRO A 28 3.23 -6.75 -30.17
N ALA A 29 4.31 -6.09 -29.73
CA ALA A 29 4.31 -4.77 -29.10
C ALA A 29 3.56 -3.73 -29.94
N MET A 30 2.45 -3.21 -29.41
CA MET A 30 1.80 -2.00 -29.93
C MET A 30 2.76 -0.81 -29.80
N THR A 31 3.22 -0.31 -30.95
CA THR A 31 4.10 0.85 -31.05
C THR A 31 3.27 2.13 -30.89
N ILE A 32 3.28 2.72 -29.70
CA ILE A 32 2.71 4.05 -29.47
C ILE A 32 3.56 5.08 -30.23
N THR A 33 3.05 5.53 -31.36
CA THR A 33 3.69 6.55 -32.19
C THR A 33 3.21 7.92 -31.72
N SER A 34 3.96 8.55 -30.80
CA SER A 34 3.69 9.91 -30.34
C SER A 34 3.98 10.92 -31.45
N ARG A 35 2.92 11.56 -31.97
CA ARG A 35 3.02 12.64 -32.96
C ARG A 35 3.18 13.97 -32.21
N ASN A 36 4.44 14.34 -31.95
CA ASN A 36 4.82 15.63 -31.42
C ASN A 36 4.70 16.72 -32.51
N THR A 37 3.57 17.42 -32.59
CA THR A 37 3.43 18.61 -33.44
C THR A 37 3.83 19.87 -32.66
N LEU A 38 5.10 20.25 -32.79
CA LEU A 38 5.56 21.61 -32.56
C LEU A 38 4.79 22.56 -33.50
N LYS A 39 4.02 23.50 -32.96
CA LYS A 39 3.66 24.74 -33.65
C LYS A 39 4.26 25.93 -32.91
N SER A 40 5.35 26.36 -33.51
CA SER A 40 6.03 27.65 -33.51
C SER A 40 5.30 28.87 -32.93
N VAL A 41 6.04 29.56 -32.04
CA VAL A 41 6.38 31.00 -32.06
C VAL A 41 5.29 31.99 -32.48
N GLY A 42 4.83 32.75 -31.48
CA GLY A 42 4.23 34.07 -31.64
C GLY A 42 4.65 34.98 -30.49
N VAL A 43 5.86 35.54 -30.58
CA VAL A 43 6.26 36.72 -29.79
C VAL A 43 5.45 37.90 -30.33
N PHE A 44 4.74 38.65 -29.48
CA PHE A 44 4.60 40.12 -29.55
C PHE A 44 3.63 40.61 -28.46
N ALA A 45 4.14 41.45 -27.56
CA ALA A 45 3.55 42.72 -27.09
C ALA A 45 3.90 43.00 -25.62
N LEU A 46 4.88 43.88 -25.47
CA LEU A 46 5.16 44.71 -24.30
C LEU A 46 3.89 45.42 -23.81
N VAL A 47 3.46 45.14 -22.58
CA VAL A 47 2.67 46.08 -21.78
C VAL A 47 3.36 46.24 -20.43
N LEU A 48 4.02 47.39 -20.28
CA LEU A 48 4.49 47.95 -19.02
C LEU A 48 3.26 48.33 -18.19
N GLY A 49 3.10 47.70 -17.02
CA GLY A 49 2.06 48.07 -16.06
C GLY A 49 2.20 47.24 -14.79
N GLY A 50 2.70 47.85 -13.72
CA GLY A 50 3.07 47.18 -12.49
C GLY A 50 1.92 46.51 -11.75
N CYS A 51 2.15 45.27 -11.33
CA CYS A 51 1.62 44.70 -10.10
C CYS A 51 2.80 44.04 -9.38
N LEU A 52 3.45 44.84 -8.52
CA LEU A 52 4.42 44.36 -7.56
C LEU A 52 3.67 43.59 -6.47
N TYR A 53 4.12 42.35 -6.22
CA TYR A 53 3.78 41.47 -5.09
C TYR A 53 2.45 40.70 -5.14
N GLY A 54 2.21 39.97 -6.22
CA GLY A 54 1.48 38.69 -6.14
C GLY A 54 2.50 37.57 -6.10
N ASN A 55 2.85 37.06 -4.91
CA ASN A 55 3.57 35.80 -4.78
C ASN A 55 2.63 34.70 -5.32
N PRO A 56 2.89 34.04 -6.47
CA PRO A 56 2.19 32.81 -6.75
C PRO A 56 2.76 31.81 -5.77
N GLY A 57 2.06 31.65 -4.63
CA GLY A 57 2.16 30.44 -3.84
C GLY A 57 1.79 29.31 -4.80
N ALA A 58 2.81 28.77 -5.46
CA ALA A 58 2.70 27.57 -6.26
C ALA A 58 2.04 26.57 -5.33
N ALA A 59 0.78 26.26 -5.60
CA ALA A 59 0.13 25.10 -5.05
C ALA A 59 1.02 23.94 -5.47
N GLN A 60 1.90 23.52 -4.56
CA GLN A 60 2.70 22.34 -4.73
C GLN A 60 1.68 21.21 -4.75
N GLN A 61 1.25 20.85 -5.97
CA GLN A 61 0.50 19.64 -6.20
C GLN A 61 1.37 18.54 -5.61
N VAL A 62 0.96 17.99 -4.48
CA VAL A 62 1.58 16.80 -3.90
C VAL A 62 1.18 15.67 -4.83
N ALA A 63 1.87 15.59 -5.98
CA ALA A 63 1.87 14.39 -6.78
C ALA A 63 2.25 13.26 -5.81
N GLY A 64 1.35 12.27 -5.69
CA GLY A 64 1.54 11.13 -4.79
C GLY A 64 2.97 10.66 -4.89
N SER A 65 3.69 10.71 -3.78
CA SER A 65 5.09 10.30 -3.80
C SER A 65 5.13 8.82 -4.17
N ASP A 66 5.86 8.48 -5.23
CA ASP A 66 6.23 7.09 -5.60
C ASP A 66 7.09 6.41 -4.51
N LEU A 67 7.23 7.04 -3.34
CA LEU A 67 7.92 6.47 -2.21
C LEU A 67 7.11 5.29 -1.66
N PRO A 68 7.79 4.20 -1.28
CA PRO A 68 7.16 3.11 -0.57
C PRO A 68 6.46 3.61 0.70
N VAL A 69 5.21 3.23 0.88
CA VAL A 69 4.42 3.52 2.07
C VAL A 69 4.92 2.64 3.21
N ASP A 70 5.29 3.25 4.32
CA ASP A 70 5.68 2.52 5.52
C ASP A 70 4.44 2.12 6.32
N PHE A 71 4.05 0.85 6.24
CA PHE A 71 2.89 0.33 6.96
C PHE A 71 2.90 0.67 8.46
N ALA A 72 4.05 0.56 9.14
CA ALA A 72 4.10 0.73 10.59
C ALA A 72 3.92 2.19 11.01
N ARG A 73 4.42 3.12 10.19
CA ARG A 73 4.40 4.57 10.45
C ARG A 73 3.16 5.26 9.90
N GLU A 74 2.68 4.84 8.73
CA GLU A 74 1.64 5.55 7.98
C GLU A 74 0.28 4.83 8.06
N VAL A 75 0.24 3.53 7.82
CA VAL A 75 -1.03 2.78 7.70
C VAL A 75 -1.56 2.32 9.07
N ARG A 76 -0.70 1.76 9.91
CA ARG A 76 -1.09 1.20 11.21
C ARG A 76 -1.77 2.21 12.14
N PRO A 77 -1.34 3.48 12.24
CA PRO A 77 -2.04 4.48 13.05
C PRO A 77 -3.49 4.70 12.59
N ILE A 78 -3.73 4.77 11.27
CA ILE A 78 -5.06 4.93 10.68
C ILE A 78 -5.95 3.74 11.08
N LEU A 79 -5.45 2.52 10.89
CA LEU A 79 -6.21 1.31 11.25
C LEU A 79 -6.45 1.18 12.76
N SER A 80 -5.49 1.60 13.57
CA SER A 80 -5.61 1.61 15.03
C SER A 80 -6.71 2.54 15.51
N GLN A 81 -6.82 3.72 14.90
CA GLN A 81 -7.78 4.74 15.31
C GLN A 81 -9.21 4.44 14.81
N ASN A 82 -9.30 3.93 13.58
CA ASN A 82 -10.55 3.85 12.84
C ASN A 82 -11.14 2.43 12.80
N CYS A 83 -10.31 1.37 12.90
CA CYS A 83 -10.74 0.00 12.59
C CYS A 83 -10.71 -0.96 13.79
N PHE A 84 -9.65 -0.94 14.62
CA PHE A 84 -9.40 -2.02 15.60
C PHE A 84 -10.42 -2.12 16.73
N THR A 85 -11.19 -1.07 17.02
CA THR A 85 -12.28 -1.14 18.00
C THR A 85 -13.32 -2.21 17.63
N CYS A 86 -13.61 -2.36 16.34
CA CYS A 86 -14.61 -3.29 15.82
C CYS A 86 -13.99 -4.46 15.03
N HIS A 87 -12.74 -4.34 14.59
CA HIS A 87 -12.05 -5.35 13.77
C HIS A 87 -10.68 -5.73 14.33
N GLY A 88 -10.51 -5.62 15.65
CA GLY A 88 -9.25 -5.93 16.34
C GLY A 88 -9.38 -7.10 17.33
N PRO A 89 -8.52 -7.16 18.36
CA PRO A 89 -8.36 -8.34 19.22
C PRO A 89 -9.51 -8.57 20.22
N ALA A 90 -10.39 -7.59 20.47
CA ALA A 90 -11.50 -7.75 21.38
C ALA A 90 -12.65 -8.56 20.75
N ASP A 91 -12.84 -9.82 21.17
CA ASP A 91 -13.83 -10.75 20.60
C ASP A 91 -15.28 -10.25 20.76
N ASP A 92 -15.62 -9.66 21.91
CA ASP A 92 -16.96 -9.19 22.26
C ASP A 92 -17.46 -8.01 21.39
N ARG A 93 -16.53 -7.23 20.83
CA ARG A 93 -16.82 -6.09 19.95
C ARG A 93 -16.58 -6.41 18.48
N ARG A 94 -15.98 -7.57 18.17
CA ARG A 94 -15.54 -7.89 16.82
C ARG A 94 -16.72 -8.08 15.88
N ARG A 95 -16.76 -7.28 14.82
CA ARG A 95 -17.76 -7.37 13.76
C ARG A 95 -17.30 -8.37 12.70
N ARG A 96 -18.21 -9.29 12.36
CA ARG A 96 -18.03 -10.31 11.31
C ARG A 96 -16.76 -11.15 11.48
N GLY A 97 -16.24 -11.29 12.69
CA GLY A 97 -15.00 -12.05 12.96
C GLY A 97 -13.74 -11.50 12.27
N LEU A 98 -13.76 -10.30 11.68
CA LEU A 98 -12.62 -9.74 10.93
C LEU A 98 -11.50 -9.27 11.87
N ARG A 99 -10.25 -9.64 11.53
CA ARG A 99 -9.02 -9.29 12.26
C ARG A 99 -8.11 -8.42 11.39
N LEU A 100 -8.21 -7.10 11.48
CA LEU A 100 -7.28 -6.18 10.82
C LEU A 100 -6.01 -5.92 11.64
N ASP A 101 -5.91 -6.51 12.83
CA ASP A 101 -4.73 -6.40 13.68
C ASP A 101 -3.65 -7.47 13.39
N THR A 102 -4.01 -8.59 12.73
CA THR A 102 -3.10 -9.72 12.46
C THR A 102 -2.83 -9.90 10.96
N PRO A 103 -1.65 -10.43 10.55
CA PRO A 103 -1.34 -10.63 9.13
C PRO A 103 -2.36 -11.53 8.43
N GLU A 104 -2.79 -12.58 9.12
CA GLU A 104 -3.71 -13.58 8.60
C GLU A 104 -5.06 -12.95 8.27
N GLY A 105 -5.56 -12.02 9.09
CA GLY A 105 -6.89 -11.45 8.84
C GLY A 105 -6.95 -10.42 7.71
N PHE A 106 -5.82 -9.91 7.22
CA PHE A 106 -5.78 -9.10 5.98
C PHE A 106 -5.91 -9.95 4.72
N PHE A 107 -5.31 -11.13 4.73
CA PHE A 107 -5.19 -11.99 3.55
C PHE A 107 -6.03 -13.26 3.63
N ALA A 108 -6.77 -13.44 4.72
CA ALA A 108 -7.72 -14.53 4.86
C ALA A 108 -8.77 -14.44 3.75
N ASP A 109 -8.97 -15.57 3.07
CA ASP A 109 -10.09 -15.72 2.16
C ASP A 109 -11.41 -15.72 2.93
N ARG A 110 -12.37 -14.95 2.43
CA ARG A 110 -13.68 -14.76 3.03
C ARG A 110 -14.74 -14.87 1.92
N PRO A 111 -15.04 -16.09 1.45
CA PRO A 111 -15.94 -16.29 0.32
C PRO A 111 -17.34 -15.71 0.56
N GLU A 112 -17.80 -15.69 1.81
CA GLU A 112 -19.07 -15.07 2.19
C GLU A 112 -19.08 -13.54 2.06
N PHE A 113 -17.91 -12.92 1.86
CA PHE A 113 -17.69 -11.49 1.65
C PHE A 113 -17.01 -11.15 0.32
N GLY A 114 -16.94 -12.11 -0.62
CA GLY A 114 -16.41 -11.89 -1.97
C GLY A 114 -14.91 -12.12 -2.14
N GLY A 115 -14.25 -12.78 -1.19
CA GLY A 115 -12.83 -13.17 -1.30
C GLY A 115 -11.95 -12.60 -0.20
N ALA A 116 -10.67 -12.38 -0.49
CA ALA A 116 -9.73 -11.78 0.43
C ALA A 116 -10.12 -10.32 0.77
N VAL A 117 -9.78 -9.88 1.98
CA VAL A 117 -10.10 -8.51 2.46
C VAL A 117 -9.29 -7.44 1.72
N ILE A 118 -8.07 -7.81 1.32
CA ILE A 118 -7.17 -7.01 0.48
C ILE A 118 -6.71 -7.87 -0.69
N VAL A 119 -6.71 -7.28 -1.89
CA VAL A 119 -6.06 -7.78 -3.09
C VAL A 119 -4.77 -6.99 -3.29
N PRO A 120 -3.59 -7.55 -2.95
CA PRO A 120 -2.31 -6.86 -3.12
C PRO A 120 -2.10 -6.39 -4.56
N GLY A 121 -1.77 -5.10 -4.72
CA GLY A 121 -1.56 -4.48 -6.03
C GLY A 121 -2.83 -3.93 -6.69
N ASN A 122 -4.01 -4.08 -6.08
CA ASN A 122 -5.25 -3.55 -6.62
C ASN A 122 -6.20 -3.08 -5.51
N ALA A 123 -6.14 -1.79 -5.17
CA ALA A 123 -7.04 -1.18 -4.20
C ALA A 123 -8.50 -1.25 -4.65
N GLU A 124 -8.79 -1.02 -5.94
CA GLU A 124 -10.17 -0.99 -6.45
C GLU A 124 -10.88 -2.35 -6.34
N GLU A 125 -10.14 -3.45 -6.43
CA GLU A 125 -10.67 -4.81 -6.20
C GLU A 125 -10.62 -5.24 -4.73
N SER A 126 -10.06 -4.43 -3.84
CA SER A 126 -9.94 -4.76 -2.41
C SER A 126 -11.21 -4.38 -1.63
N PRO A 127 -11.92 -5.33 -1.00
CA PRO A 127 -13.09 -5.03 -0.19
C PRO A 127 -12.83 -4.01 0.92
N LEU A 128 -11.62 -3.99 1.52
CA LEU A 128 -11.27 -2.96 2.50
C LEU A 128 -11.37 -1.55 1.92
N TYR A 129 -10.81 -1.34 0.73
CA TYR A 129 -10.80 -0.03 0.08
C TYR A 129 -12.21 0.39 -0.32
N GLN A 130 -12.96 -0.52 -0.97
CA GLN A 130 -14.36 -0.29 -1.34
C GLN A 130 -15.25 0.11 -0.15
N ARG A 131 -14.96 -0.45 1.04
CA ARG A 131 -15.71 -0.13 2.26
C ARG A 131 -15.38 1.25 2.82
N ILE A 132 -14.14 1.72 2.71
CA ILE A 132 -13.78 3.06 3.21
C ILE A 132 -14.19 4.17 2.24
N THR A 133 -14.39 3.86 0.95
CA THR A 133 -14.82 4.80 -0.10
C THR A 133 -16.29 4.69 -0.48
N ALA A 134 -17.07 3.81 0.17
CA ALA A 134 -18.48 3.64 -0.14
C ALA A 134 -19.26 4.95 0.05
N GLU A 135 -20.03 5.36 -0.96
CA GLU A 135 -20.86 6.57 -0.92
C GLU A 135 -22.04 6.45 0.05
N VAL A 136 -22.52 5.22 0.23
CA VAL A 136 -23.67 4.93 1.09
C VAL A 136 -23.18 4.72 2.52
N GLU A 137 -23.56 5.63 3.41
CA GLU A 137 -23.13 5.67 4.82
C GLU A 137 -23.28 4.33 5.55
N GLN A 138 -24.34 3.57 5.26
CA GLN A 138 -24.59 2.28 5.91
C GLN A 138 -23.62 1.16 5.47
N ASP A 139 -22.97 1.32 4.33
CA ASP A 139 -21.96 0.40 3.81
C ASP A 139 -20.52 0.88 4.08
N ARG A 140 -20.37 2.18 4.38
CA ARG A 140 -19.10 2.86 4.61
C ARG A 140 -18.50 2.50 5.97
N MET A 141 -17.20 2.29 5.98
CA MET A 141 -16.41 2.14 7.19
C MET A 141 -15.59 3.41 7.47
N PRO A 142 -15.47 3.79 8.76
CA PRO A 142 -16.03 3.12 9.93
C PRO A 142 -17.52 3.45 10.11
N PHE A 143 -18.35 2.42 10.36
CA PHE A 143 -19.80 2.58 10.48
C PHE A 143 -20.20 3.44 11.69
N ASN A 144 -21.12 4.39 11.50
CA ASN A 144 -21.57 5.35 12.52
C ASN A 144 -20.42 6.11 13.20
N ARG A 145 -19.33 6.36 12.46
CA ARG A 145 -18.23 7.24 12.90
C ARG A 145 -17.83 8.14 11.74
N GLU A 146 -16.98 9.12 12.06
CA GLU A 146 -16.38 10.02 11.09
C GLU A 146 -15.72 9.23 9.95
N ALA A 147 -15.84 9.76 8.74
CA ALA A 147 -15.13 9.20 7.59
C ALA A 147 -13.62 9.34 7.75
N LEU A 148 -12.89 8.45 7.07
CA LEU A 148 -11.48 8.72 6.84
C LEU A 148 -11.36 9.98 5.98
N THR A 149 -10.34 10.76 6.27
CA THR A 149 -9.94 11.87 5.41
C THR A 149 -9.42 11.36 4.07
N ASP A 150 -9.45 12.22 3.05
CA ASP A 150 -8.93 11.88 1.71
C ASP A 150 -7.45 11.44 1.77
N GLU A 151 -6.65 12.05 2.66
CA GLU A 151 -5.24 11.69 2.85
C GLU A 151 -5.06 10.29 3.46
N GLU A 152 -5.91 9.91 4.41
CA GLU A 152 -5.90 8.56 4.99
C GLU A 152 -6.35 7.51 3.97
N ILE A 153 -7.40 7.81 3.20
CA ILE A 153 -7.88 6.93 2.11
C ILE A 153 -6.78 6.73 1.07
N GLU A 154 -6.14 7.81 0.63
CA GLU A 154 -5.04 7.77 -0.34
C GLU A 154 -3.82 7.00 0.19
N THR A 155 -3.50 7.15 1.48
CA THR A 155 -2.43 6.38 2.12
C THR A 155 -2.72 4.88 2.11
N ILE A 156 -3.96 4.48 2.41
CA ILE A 156 -4.39 3.08 2.34
C ILE A 156 -4.37 2.58 0.90
N ARG A 157 -4.87 3.37 -0.06
CA ARG A 157 -4.89 3.04 -1.49
C ARG A 157 -3.49 2.73 -2.00
N ARG A 158 -2.55 3.68 -1.81
CA ARG A 158 -1.15 3.52 -2.23
C ARG A 158 -0.51 2.31 -1.59
N TRP A 159 -0.73 2.08 -0.31
CA TRP A 159 -0.20 0.91 0.38
C TRP A 159 -0.71 -0.41 -0.24
N ILE A 160 -2.00 -0.50 -0.55
CA ILE A 160 -2.57 -1.69 -1.21
C ILE A 160 -1.98 -1.85 -2.61
N ASP A 161 -1.94 -0.78 -3.41
CA ASP A 161 -1.41 -0.78 -4.78
C ASP A 161 0.10 -1.12 -4.81
N GLN A 162 0.83 -0.84 -3.74
CA GLN A 162 2.24 -1.22 -3.56
C GLN A 162 2.42 -2.66 -3.04
N GLY A 163 1.35 -3.46 -2.98
CA GLY A 163 1.41 -4.87 -2.58
C GLY A 163 1.04 -5.15 -1.12
N ALA A 164 0.50 -4.16 -0.40
CA ALA A 164 0.02 -4.29 0.97
C ALA A 164 1.06 -4.89 1.94
N GLU A 165 2.34 -4.59 1.71
CA GLU A 165 3.41 -5.14 2.54
C GLU A 165 3.30 -4.65 3.98
N ARG A 166 3.45 -5.58 4.93
CA ARG A 166 3.48 -5.28 6.36
C ARG A 166 4.91 -5.37 6.85
N ASN A 167 5.58 -4.23 6.93
CA ASN A 167 6.91 -4.19 7.50
C ASN A 167 6.91 -4.67 8.95
N SER A 168 7.96 -5.40 9.31
CA SER A 168 8.23 -5.76 10.70
C SER A 168 8.36 -4.51 11.55
N HIS A 169 8.00 -4.60 12.84
CA HIS A 169 8.15 -3.49 13.76
C HIS A 169 9.61 -3.00 13.75
N TRP A 170 9.82 -1.68 13.77
CA TRP A 170 11.13 -1.03 13.60
C TRP A 170 12.22 -1.60 14.51
N ALA A 171 11.85 -2.08 15.71
CA ALA A 171 12.79 -2.68 16.67
C ALA A 171 13.43 -4.00 16.18
N PHE A 172 12.85 -4.65 15.17
CA PHE A 172 13.36 -5.89 14.58
C PHE A 172 14.08 -5.65 13.24
N LEU A 173 14.03 -4.42 12.71
CA LEU A 173 14.78 -4.04 11.53
C LEU A 173 16.17 -3.58 11.97
N ALA A 174 17.22 -4.09 11.31
CA ALA A 174 18.58 -3.64 11.59
C ALA A 174 18.69 -2.12 11.30
N PRO A 175 19.15 -1.29 12.26
CA PRO A 175 19.33 0.13 12.02
C PRO A 175 20.29 0.36 10.85
N GLN A 176 19.82 1.06 9.82
CA GLN A 176 20.68 1.49 8.73
C GLN A 176 21.35 2.81 9.11
N ARG A 177 22.69 2.85 9.05
CA ARG A 177 23.43 4.08 9.29
C ARG A 177 23.31 4.97 8.05
N PRO A 178 22.70 6.17 8.13
CA PRO A 178 22.67 7.09 7.00
C PRO A 178 24.10 7.54 6.66
N ALA A 179 24.31 7.93 5.41
CA ALA A 179 25.59 8.51 5.00
C ALA A 179 25.88 9.75 5.86
N LEU A 180 27.12 9.86 6.34
CA LEU A 180 27.54 11.04 7.08
C LEU A 180 27.45 12.26 6.14
N PRO A 181 26.92 13.40 6.61
CA PRO A 181 26.95 14.62 5.82
C PRO A 181 28.42 15.00 5.54
N PRO A 182 28.72 15.60 4.38
CA PRO A 182 30.06 16.10 4.10
C PRO A 182 30.42 17.16 5.15
N VAL A 183 31.59 17.02 5.77
CA VAL A 183 32.09 17.98 6.77
C VAL A 183 32.48 19.27 6.05
N ALA A 184 31.72 20.35 6.30
CA ALA A 184 31.94 21.65 5.67
C ALA A 184 33.12 22.43 6.30
N SER A 185 33.44 22.20 7.58
CA SER A 185 34.58 22.81 8.26
C SER A 185 35.39 21.75 9.00
N ARG A 186 36.70 21.71 8.73
CA ARG A 186 37.64 20.77 9.36
C ARG A 186 38.00 21.17 10.79
N ASP A 187 37.60 22.36 11.23
CA ASP A 187 37.87 22.88 12.58
C ASP A 187 36.95 22.27 13.65
N TRP A 188 36.00 21.43 13.24
CA TRP A 188 35.02 20.75 14.10
C TRP A 188 35.29 19.24 14.27
N VAL A 189 36.44 18.74 13.82
CA VAL A 189 36.84 17.33 13.89
C VAL A 189 38.05 17.15 14.78
#